data_AF-A0A0S4IKU7-F1
#
_entry.id   AF-A0A0S4IKU7-F1
#
_cell.length_a   1.000
_cell.length_b   1.000
_cell.length_c   1.000
_cell.angle_alpha   90.00
_cell.angle_beta   90.00
_cell.angle_gamma   90.00
#
_symmetry.space_group_name_H-M   'P 1'
#
loop_
_entity.id
_entity.type
_entity.pdbx_description
1 polymer ?
#
loop_
_entity_poly.entity_id
_entity_poly.type
_entity_poly.pdbx_seq_one_letter_code
_entity_poly.pdbx_strand_id
1 'polypeptide(L)'
;MPIPSSQVLKPSGSGKAPRQLPPLTKGLAPKSHAELFAVNAAASDLRTNDILRQWDKGSRNQRVALLTQFIRVHKDSTAAEIEKSLGHGALLLFTHITAWLRLTYPLGYELSVQLSAVALFLQGQKFLTNFLEVGGIQTLTDVLMLPTTGNDRSDKDNCLLLLLHISNSGRVYREMICDGAGTDCIVKATLEETNDHTLELMAALYLSLGQGNPRKATLVHAGLLYIMLHGNDSAALCSATTLRSLQIAKEQHLKRSGGSEATLPIVGAESPSQTEALLEAFLHLLTKDNVKLRFEATELISIAAKNGALTLPVLGRCLDVLDDDRQSIHDDEDDIVLIVRVQRKQTACGRAILNVVLRPHTEDSLHRIFAFFDRRSGHLSLMKYLLLTETKDVGSLLDCGRAVQLFCRGLQGAVCIPGRYPTKCSKYVYDLVGAETYEKIVCDAMTDDLCHELLRGVKARNEQTTLALPPPRPSSQ
;
A
#
# COMPACT_ATOMS: atom_id res chain seq x y z
N MET A 1 -45.50 -17.71 7.57
CA MET A 1 -46.47 -18.63 8.23
C MET A 1 -46.56 -18.26 9.71
N PRO A 2 -47.75 -18.36 10.33
CA PRO A 2 -48.23 -17.41 11.33
C PRO A 2 -47.92 -17.77 12.79
N ILE A 3 -47.99 -16.72 13.61
CA ILE A 3 -48.05 -16.68 15.08
C ILE A 3 -49.34 -17.40 15.56
N PRO A 4 -49.30 -18.16 16.67
CA PRO A 4 -50.49 -18.46 17.45
C PRO A 4 -50.58 -17.61 18.73
N SER A 5 -51.81 -17.17 18.96
CA SER A 5 -52.28 -16.24 19.96
C SER A 5 -52.38 -16.83 21.37
N SER A 6 -52.11 -15.97 22.35
CA SER A 6 -52.77 -15.79 23.66
C SER A 6 -53.62 -16.93 24.24
N GLN A 7 -53.29 -17.34 25.47
CA GLN A 7 -54.29 -17.76 26.46
C GLN A 7 -54.16 -16.96 27.77
N VAL A 8 -55.28 -16.35 28.12
CA VAL A 8 -55.60 -15.68 29.38
C VAL A 8 -56.09 -16.74 30.37
N LEU A 9 -55.52 -16.78 31.58
CA LEU A 9 -56.17 -17.38 32.75
C LEU A 9 -56.01 -16.45 33.95
N LYS A 10 -57.17 -16.15 34.55
CA LYS A 10 -57.42 -15.28 35.69
C LYS A 10 -57.45 -16.12 37.00
N PRO A 11 -57.66 -15.53 38.20
CA PRO A 11 -56.80 -15.71 39.36
C PRO A 11 -57.36 -16.67 40.42
N SER A 12 -56.51 -17.12 41.34
CA SER A 12 -56.93 -17.67 42.64
C SER A 12 -56.12 -17.01 43.75
N GLY A 13 -56.79 -16.20 44.57
CA GLY A 13 -56.23 -15.62 45.78
C GLY A 13 -56.31 -16.58 46.96
N SER A 14 -55.38 -16.42 47.90
CA SER A 14 -55.62 -16.67 49.32
C SER A 14 -54.61 -15.86 50.12
N GLY A 15 -55.10 -14.87 50.86
CA GLY A 15 -54.28 -13.98 51.67
C GLY A 15 -53.72 -14.65 52.93
N LYS A 16 -52.59 -14.11 53.39
CA LYS A 16 -52.18 -14.06 54.81
C LYS A 16 -51.25 -12.85 54.99
N ALA A 17 -51.65 -11.93 55.87
CA ALA A 17 -50.85 -10.80 56.35
C ALA A 17 -49.97 -11.24 57.56
N PRO A 18 -49.14 -10.36 58.15
CA PRO A 18 -47.70 -10.30 57.92
C PRO A 18 -46.88 -10.84 59.11
N ARG A 19 -45.74 -11.48 58.86
CA ARG A 19 -44.71 -11.72 59.88
C ARG A 19 -43.65 -10.62 59.77
N GLN A 20 -43.57 -9.78 60.80
CA GLN A 20 -42.46 -8.86 61.01
C GLN A 20 -41.17 -9.66 61.21
N LEU A 21 -40.12 -9.27 60.48
CA LEU A 21 -38.73 -9.71 60.67
C LEU A 21 -37.89 -8.48 61.09
N PRO A 22 -36.84 -8.69 61.92
CA PRO A 22 -36.10 -7.63 62.60
C PRO A 22 -35.17 -6.85 61.64
N PRO A 23 -34.68 -5.66 62.04
CA PRO A 23 -33.98 -4.75 61.14
C PRO A 23 -32.61 -5.29 60.75
N LEU A 24 -32.40 -5.49 59.45
CA LEU A 24 -31.08 -5.68 58.87
C LEU A 24 -30.29 -4.37 58.95
N THR A 25 -29.11 -4.49 59.53
CA THR A 25 -28.05 -3.50 59.66
C THR A 25 -27.82 -2.72 58.36
N LYS A 26 -27.67 -1.40 58.52
CA LYS A 26 -27.24 -0.43 57.49
C LYS A 26 -26.06 -0.99 56.69
N GLY A 27 -26.33 -1.50 55.49
CA GLY A 27 -25.32 -1.74 54.48
C GLY A 27 -24.84 -0.40 53.92
N LEU A 28 -23.53 -0.18 53.90
CA LEU A 28 -22.92 0.95 53.21
C LEU A 28 -23.46 1.02 51.78
N ALA A 29 -23.93 2.20 51.39
CA ALA A 29 -24.28 2.49 50.00
C ALA A 29 -23.08 2.20 49.09
N PRO A 30 -23.29 1.69 47.86
CA PRO A 30 -22.21 1.60 46.88
C PRO A 30 -21.68 3.01 46.64
N LYS A 31 -20.39 3.23 46.96
CA LYS A 31 -19.69 4.48 46.66
C LYS A 31 -19.86 4.77 45.17
N SER A 32 -20.11 6.03 44.83
CA SER A 32 -20.29 6.41 43.42
C SER A 32 -19.02 6.06 42.63
N HIS A 33 -19.17 5.57 41.39
CA HIS A 33 -18.03 5.13 40.56
C HIS A 33 -16.94 6.22 40.36
N ALA A 34 -17.28 7.50 40.55
CA ALA A 34 -16.34 8.62 40.51
C ALA A 34 -15.44 8.70 41.75
N GLU A 35 -15.93 8.29 42.93
CA GLU A 35 -15.18 8.35 44.19
C GLU A 35 -14.08 7.29 44.30
N LEU A 36 -14.23 6.15 43.61
CA LEU A 36 -13.23 5.08 43.56
C LEU A 36 -11.88 5.55 43.00
N PHE A 37 -11.88 6.58 42.14
CA PHE A 37 -10.70 7.07 41.46
C PHE A 37 -10.20 8.44 41.96
N ALA A 38 -10.85 9.07 42.94
CA ALA A 38 -10.45 10.38 43.49
C ALA A 38 -9.26 10.25 44.47
N VAL A 39 -8.21 11.06 44.28
CA VAL A 39 -6.84 10.85 44.82
C VAL A 39 -6.71 11.12 46.33
N ASN A 40 -6.22 10.14 47.10
CA ASN A 40 -5.48 10.33 48.35
C ASN A 40 -4.47 9.18 48.59
N ALA A 41 -3.16 9.47 48.62
CA ALA A 41 -2.07 8.51 48.42
C ALA A 41 -1.95 7.34 49.43
N ALA A 42 -2.61 7.40 50.58
CA ALA A 42 -2.61 6.31 51.58
C ALA A 42 -3.64 5.20 51.33
N ALA A 43 -4.50 5.34 50.31
CA ALA A 43 -5.63 4.44 50.04
C ALA A 43 -5.49 3.66 48.71
N SER A 44 -4.31 3.56 48.11
CA SER A 44 -4.10 2.95 46.78
C SER A 44 -4.40 1.44 46.77
N ASP A 45 -3.86 0.66 47.70
CA ASP A 45 -4.05 -0.81 47.71
C ASP A 45 -5.51 -1.23 48.02
N LEU A 46 -6.21 -0.51 48.91
CA LEU A 46 -7.64 -0.76 49.19
C LEU A 46 -8.54 -0.42 48.00
N ARG A 47 -8.20 0.62 47.22
CA ARG A 47 -8.98 1.01 46.04
C ARG A 47 -8.80 0.06 44.87
N THR A 48 -7.58 -0.43 44.64
CA THR A 48 -7.36 -1.43 43.59
C THR A 48 -8.04 -2.76 43.91
N ASN A 49 -8.06 -3.17 45.18
CA ASN A 49 -8.81 -4.35 45.61
C ASN A 49 -10.33 -4.20 45.41
N ASP A 50 -10.89 -3.01 45.64
CA ASP A 50 -12.31 -2.73 45.36
C ASP A 50 -12.62 -2.75 43.85
N ILE A 51 -11.70 -2.24 43.01
CA ILE A 51 -11.81 -2.31 41.55
C ILE A 51 -11.79 -3.78 41.09
N LEU A 52 -10.83 -4.58 41.56
CA LEU A 52 -10.71 -5.99 41.21
C LEU A 52 -11.92 -6.80 41.68
N ARG A 53 -12.40 -6.56 42.90
CA ARG A 53 -13.61 -7.22 43.40
C ARG A 53 -14.84 -6.90 42.54
N GLN A 54 -14.97 -5.65 42.09
CA GLN A 54 -16.05 -5.25 41.18
C GLN A 54 -15.86 -5.82 39.77
N TRP A 55 -14.63 -5.98 39.31
CA TRP A 55 -14.32 -6.60 38.03
C TRP A 55 -14.76 -8.08 38.00
N ASP A 56 -14.38 -8.84 39.03
CA ASP A 56 -14.63 -10.28 39.10
C ASP A 56 -16.11 -10.61 39.28
N LYS A 57 -16.80 -9.87 40.14
CA LYS A 57 -18.24 -10.03 40.39
C LYS A 57 -19.11 -9.27 39.39
N GLY A 58 -18.49 -8.45 38.57
CA GLY A 58 -19.16 -7.54 37.65
C GLY A 58 -19.71 -8.26 36.42
N SER A 59 -20.93 -7.89 36.05
CA SER A 59 -21.46 -8.12 34.72
C SER A 59 -20.60 -7.44 33.66
N ARG A 60 -20.79 -7.89 32.43
CA ARG A 60 -20.21 -7.31 31.22
C ARG A 60 -20.31 -5.77 31.17
N ASN A 61 -21.50 -5.21 31.40
CA ASN A 61 -21.72 -3.75 31.42
C ASN A 61 -20.98 -3.04 32.56
N GLN A 62 -20.85 -3.70 33.72
CA GLN A 62 -20.08 -3.14 34.84
C GLN A 62 -18.60 -3.06 34.52
N ARG A 63 -18.02 -4.06 33.83
CA ARG A 63 -16.62 -4.02 33.39
C ARG A 63 -16.38 -2.89 32.38
N VAL A 64 -17.29 -2.69 31.42
CA VAL A 64 -17.21 -1.54 30.50
C VAL A 64 -17.26 -0.23 31.26
N ALA A 65 -18.23 -0.04 32.16
CA ALA A 65 -18.35 1.18 32.94
C ALA A 65 -17.08 1.47 33.79
N LEU A 66 -16.48 0.42 34.36
CA LEU A 66 -15.21 0.52 35.07
C LEU A 66 -14.07 0.96 34.14
N LEU A 67 -13.96 0.36 32.94
CA LEU A 67 -12.93 0.74 31.97
C LEU A 67 -13.12 2.17 31.43
N THR A 68 -14.35 2.55 31.08
CA THR A 68 -14.66 3.90 30.63
C THR A 68 -14.28 4.93 31.70
N GLN A 69 -14.57 4.63 32.97
CA GLN A 69 -14.16 5.49 34.07
C GLN A 69 -12.65 5.53 34.25
N PHE A 70 -11.98 4.38 34.17
CA PHE A 70 -10.53 4.27 34.25
C PHE A 70 -9.86 5.11 33.16
N ILE A 71 -10.30 4.98 31.91
CA ILE A 71 -9.82 5.77 30.77
C ILE A 71 -10.02 7.26 31.02
N ARG A 72 -11.23 7.66 31.47
CA ARG A 72 -11.54 9.06 31.74
C ARG A 72 -10.60 9.69 32.77
N VAL A 73 -10.24 8.94 33.81
CA VAL A 73 -9.37 9.41 34.90
C VAL A 73 -7.91 9.46 34.46
N HIS A 74 -7.46 8.49 33.67
CA HIS A 74 -6.03 8.29 33.36
C HIS A 74 -5.62 8.66 31.94
N LYS A 75 -6.50 9.25 31.12
CA LYS A 75 -6.19 9.63 29.73
C LYS A 75 -4.94 10.50 29.57
N ASP A 76 -4.63 11.32 30.57
CA ASP A 76 -3.48 12.24 30.58
C ASP A 76 -2.37 11.76 31.54
N SER A 77 -2.51 10.55 32.10
CA SER A 77 -1.52 9.97 33.02
C SER A 77 -0.47 9.15 32.27
N THR A 78 0.77 9.22 32.75
CA THR A 78 1.84 8.30 32.36
C THR A 78 1.64 6.92 33.00
N ALA A 79 2.24 5.87 32.43
CA ALA A 79 2.20 4.54 33.02
C ALA A 79 2.74 4.49 34.47
N ALA A 80 3.72 5.32 34.82
CA ALA A 80 4.26 5.42 36.17
C ALA A 80 3.24 6.03 37.15
N GLU A 81 2.46 7.03 36.72
CA GLU A 81 1.40 7.63 37.54
C GLU A 81 0.23 6.65 37.74
N ILE A 82 -0.12 5.90 36.69
CA ILE A 82 -1.12 4.83 36.76
C ILE A 82 -0.66 3.77 37.78
N GLU A 83 0.57 3.29 37.65
CA GLU A 83 1.16 2.32 38.59
C GLU A 83 1.16 2.86 40.03
N LYS A 84 1.59 4.11 40.23
CA LYS A 84 1.57 4.75 41.55
C LYS A 84 0.16 4.83 42.13
N SER A 85 -0.84 5.13 41.30
CA SER A 85 -2.24 5.25 41.73
C SER A 85 -2.85 3.91 42.12
N LEU A 86 -2.50 2.84 41.40
CA LEU A 86 -3.04 1.49 41.59
C LEU A 86 -2.20 0.63 42.56
N GLY A 87 -1.00 1.09 42.93
CA GLY A 87 -0.10 0.36 43.80
C GLY A 87 0.27 -1.01 43.25
N HIS A 88 0.35 -2.01 44.13
CA HIS A 88 0.76 -3.37 43.76
C HIS A 88 -0.25 -4.08 42.85
N GLY A 89 -1.50 -3.62 42.82
CA GLY A 89 -2.56 -4.23 42.00
C GLY A 89 -2.58 -3.78 40.54
N ALA A 90 -1.69 -2.86 40.12
CA ALA A 90 -1.66 -2.34 38.74
C ALA A 90 -1.49 -3.45 37.70
N LEU A 91 -0.50 -4.34 37.90
CA LEU A 91 -0.24 -5.45 36.99
C LEU A 91 -1.36 -6.49 37.02
N LEU A 92 -1.96 -6.70 38.19
CA LEU A 92 -3.08 -7.62 38.34
C LEU A 92 -4.30 -7.11 37.56
N LEU A 93 -4.64 -5.82 37.70
CA LEU A 93 -5.72 -5.21 36.91
C LEU A 93 -5.42 -5.30 35.41
N PHE A 94 -4.19 -4.98 34.99
CA PHE A 94 -3.79 -5.12 33.58
C PHE A 94 -3.95 -6.54 33.04
N THR A 95 -3.60 -7.55 33.85
CA THR A 95 -3.79 -8.96 33.50
C THR A 95 -5.27 -9.31 33.32
N HIS A 96 -6.15 -8.77 34.17
CA HIS A 96 -7.60 -8.98 34.03
C HIS A 96 -8.15 -8.34 32.75
N ILE A 97 -7.71 -7.12 32.42
CA ILE A 97 -8.12 -6.41 31.21
C ILE A 97 -7.67 -7.18 29.96
N THR A 98 -6.40 -7.58 29.90
CA THR A 98 -5.84 -8.29 28.75
C THR A 98 -6.41 -9.70 28.59
N ALA A 99 -6.66 -10.42 29.69
CA ALA A 99 -7.36 -11.70 29.66
C ALA A 99 -8.79 -11.54 29.13
N TRP A 100 -9.50 -10.50 29.57
CA TRP A 100 -10.85 -10.23 29.09
C TRP A 100 -10.89 -9.86 27.60
N LEU A 101 -9.95 -9.05 27.13
CA LEU A 101 -9.78 -8.74 25.71
C LEU A 101 -9.58 -10.01 24.90
N ARG A 102 -8.65 -10.89 25.31
CA ARG A 102 -8.37 -12.16 24.65
C ARG A 102 -9.58 -13.10 24.58
N LEU A 103 -10.43 -13.11 25.61
CA LEU A 103 -11.62 -13.95 25.65
C LEU A 103 -12.79 -13.38 24.84
N THR A 104 -12.80 -12.07 24.57
CA THR A 104 -13.98 -11.39 24.01
C THR A 104 -13.77 -10.74 22.65
N TYR A 105 -12.52 -10.57 22.19
CA TYR A 105 -12.25 -10.00 20.88
C TYR A 105 -12.88 -10.78 19.72
N PRO A 106 -12.98 -12.14 19.73
CA PRO A 106 -13.60 -12.85 18.61
C PRO A 106 -15.08 -12.52 18.45
N LEU A 107 -15.69 -11.94 19.49
CA LEU A 107 -17.10 -11.52 19.51
C LEU A 107 -17.27 -10.03 19.16
N GLY A 108 -16.19 -9.31 18.84
CA GLY A 108 -16.23 -7.86 18.54
C GLY A 108 -16.67 -7.00 19.73
N TYR A 109 -16.52 -7.49 20.96
CA TYR A 109 -17.21 -6.89 22.09
C TYR A 109 -16.46 -5.70 22.72
N GLU A 110 -16.99 -4.48 22.59
CA GLU A 110 -16.50 -3.24 23.24
C GLU A 110 -14.99 -3.08 23.12
N LEU A 111 -14.47 -3.47 21.96
CA LEU A 111 -13.05 -3.50 21.68
C LEU A 111 -12.44 -2.11 21.88
N SER A 112 -13.09 -1.05 21.43
CA SER A 112 -12.62 0.33 21.60
C SER A 112 -12.27 0.65 23.05
N VAL A 113 -13.15 0.31 23.99
CA VAL A 113 -12.94 0.56 25.42
C VAL A 113 -11.82 -0.34 25.98
N GLN A 114 -11.78 -1.60 25.57
CA GLN A 114 -10.74 -2.53 26.03
C GLN A 114 -9.35 -2.14 25.51
N LEU A 115 -9.22 -1.83 24.22
CA LEU A 115 -7.99 -1.41 23.55
C LEU A 115 -7.50 -0.05 24.10
N SER A 116 -8.41 0.90 24.32
CA SER A 116 -8.08 2.20 24.93
C SER A 116 -7.53 2.03 26.35
N ALA A 117 -8.13 1.14 27.16
CA ALA A 117 -7.62 0.86 28.50
C ALA A 117 -6.23 0.20 28.45
N VAL A 118 -6.00 -0.74 27.53
CA VAL A 118 -4.69 -1.35 27.30
C VAL A 118 -3.65 -0.31 26.89
N ALA A 119 -4.01 0.64 26.01
CA ALA A 119 -3.11 1.68 25.52
C ALA A 119 -2.47 2.51 26.64
N LEU A 120 -3.23 2.82 27.70
CA LEU A 120 -2.73 3.58 28.85
C LEU A 120 -1.61 2.85 29.60
N PHE A 121 -1.67 1.52 29.66
CA PHE A 121 -0.63 0.71 30.31
C PHE A 121 0.60 0.51 29.43
N LEU A 122 0.45 0.37 28.10
CA LEU A 122 1.55 -0.01 27.21
C LEU A 122 2.69 1.02 27.12
N GLN A 123 2.50 2.24 27.64
CA GLN A 123 3.59 3.20 27.78
C GLN A 123 4.69 2.72 28.76
N GLY A 124 4.36 1.82 29.69
CA GLY A 124 5.30 1.23 30.63
C GLY A 124 5.90 -0.08 30.12
N GLN A 125 7.23 -0.18 30.06
CA GLN A 125 7.95 -1.35 29.54
C GLN A 125 7.50 -2.68 30.15
N LYS A 126 7.27 -2.73 31.47
CA LYS A 126 6.81 -3.94 32.13
C LYS A 126 5.43 -4.43 31.63
N PHE A 127 4.51 -3.51 31.35
CA PHE A 127 3.17 -3.86 30.86
C PHE A 127 3.24 -4.29 29.39
N LEU A 128 4.09 -3.63 28.60
CA LEU A 128 4.40 -4.05 27.24
C LEU A 128 4.93 -5.49 27.22
N THR A 129 5.95 -5.83 28.00
CA THR A 129 6.48 -7.20 28.06
C THR A 129 5.39 -8.22 28.43
N ASN A 130 4.62 -7.96 29.49
CA ASN A 130 3.53 -8.85 29.90
C ASN A 130 2.47 -9.02 28.81
N PHE A 131 2.10 -7.94 28.10
CA PHE A 131 1.14 -8.00 27.00
C PHE A 131 1.61 -8.92 25.89
N LEU A 132 2.89 -8.83 25.53
CA LEU A 132 3.48 -9.63 24.47
C LEU A 132 3.58 -11.10 24.86
N GLU A 133 3.99 -11.40 26.09
CA GLU A 133 4.09 -12.76 26.63
C GLU A 133 2.75 -13.51 26.63
N VAL A 134 1.64 -12.80 26.85
CA VAL A 134 0.29 -13.40 26.81
C VAL A 134 -0.33 -13.44 25.41
N GLY A 135 0.44 -13.20 24.34
CA GLY A 135 -0.05 -13.25 22.96
C GLY A 135 -0.80 -12.00 22.51
N GLY A 136 -0.43 -10.84 23.05
CA GLY A 136 -1.04 -9.55 22.71
C GLY A 136 -0.92 -9.19 21.23
N ILE A 137 0.22 -9.50 20.57
CA ILE A 137 0.38 -9.28 19.12
C ILE A 137 -0.68 -10.07 18.34
N GLN A 138 -0.81 -11.38 18.61
CA GLN A 138 -1.78 -12.23 17.92
C GLN A 138 -3.21 -11.70 18.11
N THR A 139 -3.53 -11.27 19.33
CA THR A 139 -4.83 -10.66 19.66
C THR A 139 -5.09 -9.42 18.80
N LEU A 140 -4.12 -8.53 18.68
CA LEU A 140 -4.25 -7.32 17.85
C LEU A 140 -4.36 -7.65 16.36
N THR A 141 -3.56 -8.59 15.85
CA THR A 141 -3.64 -9.00 14.43
C THR A 141 -4.94 -9.70 14.09
N ASP A 142 -5.52 -10.45 15.03
CA ASP A 142 -6.82 -11.08 14.82
C ASP A 142 -7.95 -10.05 14.82
N VAL A 143 -7.87 -9.01 15.65
CA VAL A 143 -8.85 -7.91 15.63
C VAL A 143 -8.88 -7.20 14.27
N LEU A 144 -7.73 -7.01 13.62
CA LEU A 144 -7.68 -6.42 12.27
C LEU A 144 -8.44 -7.25 11.23
N MET A 145 -8.56 -8.55 11.46
CA MET A 145 -9.23 -9.52 10.59
C MET A 145 -10.72 -9.69 10.89
N LEU A 146 -11.25 -9.02 11.92
CA LEU A 146 -12.68 -9.09 12.22
C LEU A 146 -13.50 -8.40 11.12
N PRO A 147 -14.68 -8.96 10.75
CA PRO A 147 -15.56 -8.34 9.77
C PRO A 147 -16.01 -6.96 10.22
N THR A 148 -15.92 -5.95 9.36
CA THR A 148 -16.29 -4.57 9.71
C THR A 148 -17.82 -4.42 9.88
N THR A 149 -18.27 -4.25 11.12
CA THR A 149 -19.59 -3.77 11.53
C THR A 149 -19.50 -2.33 12.06
N GLY A 150 -20.62 -1.66 12.34
CA GLY A 150 -20.70 -0.19 12.43
C GLY A 150 -19.70 0.53 13.35
N ASN A 151 -19.25 -0.09 14.45
CA ASN A 151 -18.30 0.51 15.40
C ASN A 151 -16.83 0.07 15.15
N ASP A 152 -16.59 -0.88 14.25
CA ASP A 152 -15.35 -1.66 14.16
C ASP A 152 -14.18 -0.87 13.55
N ARG A 153 -14.47 0.29 12.97
CA ARG A 153 -13.44 1.18 12.39
C ARG A 153 -12.53 1.76 13.47
N SER A 154 -13.12 2.27 14.56
CA SER A 154 -12.35 2.77 15.70
C SER A 154 -11.52 1.65 16.35
N ASP A 155 -12.00 0.41 16.29
CA ASP A 155 -11.31 -0.74 16.86
C ASP A 155 -10.07 -1.09 16.06
N LYS A 156 -10.18 -1.14 14.72
CA LYS A 156 -9.02 -1.35 13.84
C LYS A 156 -7.98 -0.24 14.01
N ASP A 157 -8.40 1.02 14.04
CA ASP A 157 -7.50 2.16 14.19
C ASP A 157 -6.76 2.09 15.54
N ASN A 158 -7.48 1.82 16.63
CA ASN A 158 -6.88 1.62 17.96
C ASN A 158 -5.90 0.43 17.97
N CYS A 159 -6.23 -0.67 17.31
CA CYS A 159 -5.33 -1.81 17.14
C CYS A 159 -4.06 -1.44 16.37
N LEU A 160 -4.18 -0.72 15.26
CA LEU A 160 -3.03 -0.25 14.47
C LEU A 160 -2.15 0.70 15.27
N LEU A 161 -2.74 1.61 16.05
CA LEU A 161 -2.00 2.51 16.94
C LEU A 161 -1.23 1.74 18.02
N LEU A 162 -1.82 0.69 18.59
CA LEU A 162 -1.12 -0.19 19.54
C LEU A 162 0.03 -0.96 18.87
N LEU A 163 -0.19 -1.52 17.67
CA LEU A 163 0.86 -2.19 16.91
C LEU A 163 2.00 -1.24 16.54
N LEU A 164 1.69 0.00 16.16
CA LEU A 164 2.67 1.06 15.92
C LEU A 164 3.46 1.43 17.18
N HIS A 165 2.81 1.53 18.33
CA HIS A 165 3.48 1.76 19.60
C HIS A 165 4.46 0.62 19.93
N ILE A 166 4.01 -0.63 19.75
CA ILE A 166 4.83 -1.83 19.92
C ILE A 166 6.02 -1.82 18.95
N SER A 167 5.78 -1.56 17.65
CA SER A 167 6.83 -1.54 16.62
C SER A 167 7.86 -0.43 16.87
N ASN A 168 7.42 0.72 17.39
CA ASN A 168 8.28 1.85 17.71
C ASN A 168 9.06 1.66 19.02
N SER A 169 8.67 0.69 19.86
CA SER A 169 9.39 0.36 21.11
C SER A 169 10.73 -0.33 20.87
N GLY A 170 11.04 -0.76 19.64
CA GLY A 170 12.35 -1.30 19.28
C GLY A 170 12.31 -2.43 18.24
N ARG A 171 13.50 -2.76 17.72
CA ARG A 171 13.67 -3.75 16.64
C ARG A 171 13.11 -5.14 16.99
N VAL A 172 13.33 -5.62 18.20
CA VAL A 172 12.85 -6.95 18.64
C VAL A 172 11.33 -7.05 18.52
N TYR A 173 10.61 -5.97 18.87
CA TYR A 173 9.17 -5.91 18.76
C TYR A 173 8.67 -5.89 17.30
N ARG A 174 9.40 -5.22 16.39
CA ARG A 174 9.12 -5.30 14.94
C ARG A 174 9.29 -6.70 14.40
N GLU A 175 10.34 -7.40 14.83
CA GLU A 175 10.57 -8.80 14.45
C GLU A 175 9.43 -9.70 14.96
N MET A 176 8.98 -9.51 16.20
CA MET A 176 7.86 -10.27 16.77
C MET A 176 6.52 -10.00 16.06
N ILE A 177 6.24 -8.77 15.60
CA ILE A 177 5.04 -8.49 14.80
C ILE A 177 5.09 -9.24 13.45
N CYS A 178 6.28 -9.38 12.86
CA CYS A 178 6.48 -10.09 11.59
C CYS A 178 6.72 -11.61 11.74
N ASP A 179 6.67 -12.16 12.96
CA ASP A 179 6.81 -13.59 13.19
C ASP A 179 5.45 -14.32 13.08
N GLY A 180 5.51 -15.64 12.92
CA GLY A 180 4.31 -16.47 12.77
C GLY A 180 3.45 -16.04 11.58
N ALA A 181 2.15 -15.84 11.82
CA ALA A 181 1.18 -15.37 10.84
C ALA A 181 0.99 -13.84 10.83
N GLY A 182 1.77 -13.08 11.60
CA GLY A 182 1.51 -11.66 11.84
C GLY A 182 1.51 -10.82 10.56
N THR A 183 2.54 -10.96 9.71
CA THR A 183 2.59 -10.26 8.41
C THR A 183 1.44 -10.66 7.50
N ASP A 184 1.08 -11.94 7.46
CA ASP A 184 -0.02 -12.44 6.61
C ASP A 184 -1.38 -11.88 7.07
N CYS A 185 -1.62 -11.79 8.38
CA CYS A 185 -2.83 -11.18 8.92
C CYS A 185 -2.91 -9.69 8.57
N ILE A 186 -1.81 -8.94 8.70
CA ILE A 186 -1.79 -7.51 8.32
C ILE A 186 -2.05 -7.37 6.82
N VAL A 187 -1.40 -8.17 5.97
CA VAL A 187 -1.61 -8.17 4.52
C VAL A 187 -3.08 -8.45 4.17
N LYS A 188 -3.67 -9.50 4.75
CA LYS A 188 -5.07 -9.86 4.50
C LYS A 188 -6.02 -8.73 4.94
N ALA A 189 -5.77 -8.12 6.10
CA ALA A 189 -6.56 -6.99 6.57
C ALA A 189 -6.47 -5.79 5.61
N THR A 190 -5.29 -5.53 5.04
CA THR A 190 -5.09 -4.42 4.09
C THR A 190 -5.77 -4.66 2.74
N LEU A 191 -5.80 -5.89 2.22
CA LEU A 191 -6.38 -6.20 0.89
C LEU A 191 -7.83 -5.73 0.74
N GLU A 192 -8.61 -5.85 1.81
CA GLU A 192 -10.05 -5.55 1.83
C GLU A 192 -10.37 -4.16 2.39
N GLU A 193 -9.39 -3.45 2.95
CA GLU A 193 -9.63 -2.15 3.58
C GLU A 193 -9.85 -1.05 2.53
N THR A 194 -10.84 -0.20 2.79
CA THR A 194 -11.22 0.90 1.89
C THR A 194 -11.23 2.25 2.60
N ASN A 195 -11.03 2.28 3.92
CA ASN A 195 -10.95 3.52 4.67
C ASN A 195 -9.57 4.15 4.56
N ASP A 196 -9.52 5.39 4.07
CA ASP A 196 -8.27 6.11 3.87
C ASP A 196 -7.48 6.29 5.17
N HIS A 197 -8.14 6.62 6.29
CA HIS A 197 -7.45 6.81 7.57
C HIS A 197 -6.86 5.50 8.12
N THR A 198 -7.62 4.41 8.07
CA THR A 198 -7.10 3.09 8.46
C THR A 198 -5.94 2.66 7.55
N LEU A 199 -6.03 2.92 6.23
CA LEU A 199 -4.94 2.67 5.28
C LEU A 199 -3.71 3.54 5.55
N GLU A 200 -3.87 4.78 6.02
CA GLU A 200 -2.75 5.63 6.45
C GLU A 200 -2.04 5.04 7.68
N LEU A 201 -2.79 4.53 8.65
CA LEU A 201 -2.22 3.83 9.82
C LEU A 201 -1.52 2.52 9.42
N MET A 202 -2.09 1.76 8.47
CA MET A 202 -1.45 0.57 7.91
C MET A 202 -0.14 0.94 7.18
N ALA A 203 -0.14 2.00 6.38
CA ALA A 203 1.07 2.51 5.72
C ALA A 203 2.15 2.89 6.75
N ALA A 204 1.78 3.59 7.81
CA ALA A 204 2.70 3.92 8.90
C ALA A 204 3.27 2.66 9.57
N LEU A 205 2.44 1.63 9.78
CA LEU A 205 2.89 0.36 10.35
C LEU A 205 3.88 -0.34 9.41
N TYR A 206 3.55 -0.45 8.12
CA TYR A 206 4.45 -1.02 7.11
C TYR A 206 5.77 -0.26 7.00
N LEU A 207 5.76 1.08 7.09
CA LEU A 207 6.99 1.88 7.16
C LEU A 207 7.81 1.53 8.40
N SER A 208 7.18 1.46 9.58
CA SER A 208 7.86 1.11 10.82
C SER A 208 8.43 -0.31 10.79
N LEU A 209 7.71 -1.27 10.20
CA LEU A 209 8.14 -2.67 10.07
C LEU A 209 9.19 -2.87 8.97
N GLY A 210 9.16 -2.12 7.88
CA GLY A 210 10.12 -2.21 6.78
C GLY A 210 11.43 -1.47 7.07
N GLN A 211 11.37 -0.37 7.82
CA GLN A 211 12.55 0.40 8.23
C GLN A 211 13.18 -0.21 9.49
N GLY A 212 14.51 -0.33 9.56
CA GLY A 212 15.22 -0.77 10.77
C GLY A 212 14.98 -2.24 11.18
N ASN A 213 14.38 -3.06 10.32
CA ASN A 213 14.12 -4.48 10.55
C ASN A 213 14.72 -5.35 9.42
N PRO A 214 16.05 -5.40 9.28
CA PRO A 214 16.70 -6.05 8.14
C PRO A 214 16.38 -7.54 8.00
N ARG A 215 16.02 -8.22 9.10
CA ARG A 215 15.70 -9.66 9.11
C ARG A 215 14.35 -9.96 8.47
N LYS A 216 13.38 -9.05 8.60
CA LYS A 216 11.98 -9.27 8.19
C LYS A 216 11.52 -8.31 7.10
N ALA A 217 12.32 -7.30 6.73
CA ALA A 217 11.95 -6.31 5.72
C ALA A 217 11.54 -6.95 4.39
N THR A 218 12.19 -8.03 3.96
CA THR A 218 11.82 -8.74 2.71
C THR A 218 10.42 -9.32 2.75
N LEU A 219 9.94 -9.81 3.90
CA LEU A 219 8.56 -10.27 4.06
C LEU A 219 7.57 -9.11 3.97
N VAL A 220 7.93 -7.96 4.56
CA VAL A 220 7.12 -6.73 4.46
C VAL A 220 7.02 -6.27 3.01
N HIS A 221 8.13 -6.25 2.28
CA HIS A 221 8.14 -5.87 0.86
C HIS A 221 7.31 -6.85 0.03
N ALA A 222 7.47 -8.16 0.24
CA ALA A 222 6.67 -9.17 -0.45
C ALA A 222 5.16 -9.00 -0.19
N GLY A 223 4.77 -8.72 1.06
CA GLY A 223 3.39 -8.41 1.42
C GLY A 223 2.85 -7.17 0.69
N LEU A 224 3.64 -6.10 0.59
CA LEU A 224 3.27 -4.90 -0.17
C LEU A 224 3.06 -5.23 -1.67
N LEU A 225 3.98 -5.97 -2.29
CA LEU A 225 3.84 -6.39 -3.70
C LEU A 225 2.59 -7.25 -3.90
N TYR A 226 2.30 -8.15 -2.98
CA TYR A 226 1.09 -8.95 -3.00
C TYR A 226 -0.18 -8.07 -2.96
N ILE A 227 -0.20 -7.04 -2.11
CA ILE A 227 -1.33 -6.09 -2.03
C ILE A 227 -1.49 -5.29 -3.33
N MET A 228 -0.40 -4.90 -3.98
CA MET A 228 -0.47 -4.19 -5.27
C MET A 228 -1.12 -5.04 -6.38
N LEU A 229 -0.90 -6.36 -6.34
CA LEU A 229 -1.44 -7.31 -7.32
C LEU A 229 -2.88 -7.73 -7.04
N HIS A 230 -3.25 -7.84 -5.75
CA HIS A 230 -4.50 -8.50 -5.35
C HIS A 230 -5.46 -7.61 -4.55
N GLY A 231 -5.02 -6.45 -4.08
CA GLY A 231 -5.84 -5.53 -3.31
C GLY A 231 -6.82 -4.73 -4.17
N ASN A 232 -7.81 -4.14 -3.52
CA ASN A 232 -8.63 -3.09 -4.13
C ASN A 232 -7.77 -1.85 -4.47
N ASP A 233 -8.32 -0.91 -5.23
CA ASP A 233 -7.56 0.25 -5.72
C ASP A 233 -6.97 1.12 -4.59
N SER A 234 -7.68 1.28 -3.47
CA SER A 234 -7.20 2.06 -2.32
C SER A 234 -6.06 1.33 -1.61
N ALA A 235 -6.21 0.03 -1.36
CA ALA A 235 -5.17 -0.81 -0.76
C ALA A 235 -3.91 -0.89 -1.63
N ALA A 236 -4.09 -1.09 -2.95
CA ALA A 236 -2.99 -1.12 -3.90
C ALA A 236 -2.24 0.23 -3.94
N LEU A 237 -2.96 1.36 -3.85
CA LEU A 237 -2.36 2.70 -3.81
C LEU A 237 -1.60 2.94 -2.50
N CYS A 238 -2.20 2.56 -1.37
CA CYS A 238 -1.54 2.58 -0.07
C CYS A 238 -0.23 1.78 -0.11
N SER A 239 -0.27 0.56 -0.66
CA SER A 239 0.91 -0.29 -0.77
C SER A 239 1.99 0.31 -1.68
N ALA A 240 1.61 0.78 -2.87
CA ALA A 240 2.54 1.36 -3.84
C ALA A 240 3.24 2.63 -3.28
N THR A 241 2.48 3.53 -2.66
CA THR A 241 3.02 4.76 -2.05
C THR A 241 3.92 4.47 -0.84
N THR A 242 3.57 3.44 -0.06
CA THR A 242 4.39 2.93 1.05
C THR A 242 5.72 2.35 0.54
N LEU A 243 5.69 1.52 -0.49
CA LEU A 243 6.87 0.94 -1.13
C LEU A 243 7.79 2.04 -1.68
N ARG A 244 7.23 3.06 -2.33
CA ARG A 244 8.00 4.23 -2.79
C ARG A 244 8.65 4.96 -1.63
N SER A 245 7.94 5.15 -0.52
CA SER A 245 8.46 5.82 0.67
C SER A 245 9.61 5.04 1.33
N LEU A 246 9.51 3.70 1.38
CA LEU A 246 10.62 2.83 1.79
C LEU A 246 11.83 2.98 0.88
N GLN A 247 11.60 3.03 -0.44
CA GLN A 247 12.66 3.21 -1.43
C GLN A 247 13.35 4.58 -1.31
N ILE A 248 12.59 5.66 -1.12
CA ILE A 248 13.14 7.02 -0.90
C ILE A 248 14.00 7.05 0.37
N ALA A 249 13.54 6.44 1.47
CA ALA A 249 14.32 6.35 2.69
C ALA A 249 15.66 5.61 2.43
N LYS A 250 15.61 4.50 1.69
CA LYS A 250 16.80 3.71 1.31
C LYS A 250 17.77 4.51 0.43
N GLU A 251 17.27 5.26 -0.55
CA GLU A 251 18.05 6.18 -1.38
C GLU A 251 18.78 7.24 -0.53
N GLN A 252 18.07 7.86 0.42
CA GLN A 252 18.67 8.85 1.32
C GLN A 252 19.79 8.26 2.17
N HIS A 253 19.61 7.05 2.69
CA HIS A 253 20.67 6.34 3.41
C HIS A 253 21.88 6.06 2.52
N LEU A 254 21.67 5.61 1.28
CA LEU A 254 22.75 5.35 0.33
C LEU A 254 23.54 6.63 0.02
N LYS A 255 22.84 7.74 -0.25
CA LYS A 255 23.46 9.05 -0.53
C LYS A 255 24.32 9.53 0.64
N ARG A 256 23.85 9.36 1.88
CA ARG A 256 24.64 9.69 3.09
C ARG A 256 25.89 8.80 3.24
N SER A 257 25.85 7.57 2.74
CA SER A 257 27.00 6.66 2.74
C SER A 257 27.94 6.81 1.53
N GLY A 258 27.69 7.76 0.63
CA GLY A 258 28.52 7.98 -0.57
C GLY A 258 28.34 6.91 -1.66
N GLY A 259 27.23 6.17 -1.65
CA GLY A 259 26.96 5.14 -2.65
C GLY A 259 26.55 5.70 -4.01
N SER A 260 26.79 4.93 -5.07
CA SER A 260 26.41 5.28 -6.44
C SER A 260 24.95 4.91 -6.74
N GLU A 261 24.24 5.75 -7.51
CA GLU A 261 22.86 5.46 -7.94
C GLU A 261 22.78 4.21 -8.84
N ALA A 262 23.85 3.89 -9.58
CA ALA A 262 23.88 2.71 -10.45
C ALA A 262 23.78 1.37 -9.68
N THR A 263 24.21 1.37 -8.42
CA THR A 263 24.15 0.22 -7.50
C THR A 263 23.03 0.36 -6.45
N LEU A 264 22.07 1.28 -6.68
CA LEU A 264 20.97 1.53 -5.77
C LEU A 264 20.17 0.24 -5.51
N PRO A 265 20.17 -0.31 -4.28
CA PRO A 265 19.34 -1.46 -3.98
C PRO A 265 17.86 -1.07 -4.06
N ILE A 266 17.10 -1.81 -4.85
CA ILE A 266 15.66 -1.61 -4.98
C ILE A 266 14.92 -2.44 -3.92
N VAL A 267 14.04 -1.77 -3.17
CA VAL A 267 13.15 -2.36 -2.17
C VAL A 267 12.22 -3.36 -2.86
N GLY A 268 12.21 -4.61 -2.38
CA GLY A 268 11.41 -5.68 -2.98
C GLY A 268 12.07 -6.35 -4.19
N ALA A 269 13.35 -6.08 -4.46
CA ALA A 269 14.15 -6.75 -5.50
C ALA A 269 15.42 -7.39 -4.93
N GLU A 270 15.34 -8.00 -3.74
CA GLU A 270 16.50 -8.62 -3.08
C GLU A 270 16.91 -9.96 -3.70
N SER A 271 16.05 -10.58 -4.51
CA SER A 271 16.32 -11.81 -5.26
C SER A 271 15.73 -11.74 -6.68
N PRO A 272 16.13 -12.62 -7.61
CA PRO A 272 15.55 -12.67 -8.96
C PRO A 272 14.03 -12.90 -8.94
N SER A 273 13.55 -13.82 -8.07
CA SER A 273 12.10 -14.09 -7.93
C SER A 273 11.31 -12.87 -7.45
N GLN A 274 11.86 -12.12 -6.49
CA GLN A 274 11.23 -10.90 -6.00
C GLN A 274 11.29 -9.77 -7.03
N THR A 275 12.37 -9.71 -7.82
CA THR A 275 12.50 -8.76 -8.92
C THR A 275 11.41 -9.01 -9.97
N GLU A 276 11.11 -10.27 -10.30
CA GLU A 276 10.03 -10.60 -11.21
C GLU A 276 8.67 -10.18 -10.64
N ALA A 277 8.39 -10.52 -9.37
CA ALA A 277 7.16 -10.10 -8.69
C ALA A 277 7.02 -8.56 -8.61
N LEU A 278 8.12 -7.85 -8.39
CA LEU A 278 8.18 -6.38 -8.38
C LEU A 278 7.76 -5.82 -9.74
N LEU A 279 8.39 -6.29 -10.82
CA LEU A 279 8.10 -5.82 -12.17
C LEU A 279 6.67 -6.17 -12.57
N GLU A 280 6.18 -7.37 -12.22
CA GLU A 280 4.79 -7.76 -12.43
C GLU A 280 3.81 -6.83 -11.71
N ALA A 281 4.05 -6.53 -10.44
CA ALA A 281 3.24 -5.59 -9.66
C ALA A 281 3.21 -4.20 -10.30
N PHE A 282 4.35 -3.67 -10.75
CA PHE A 282 4.42 -2.35 -11.36
C PHE A 282 3.66 -2.29 -12.68
N LEU A 283 3.83 -3.29 -13.55
CA LEU A 283 3.08 -3.38 -14.80
C LEU A 283 1.58 -3.57 -14.55
N HIS A 284 1.21 -4.38 -13.57
CA HIS A 284 -0.19 -4.56 -13.18
C HIS A 284 -0.84 -3.23 -12.81
N LEU A 285 -0.16 -2.39 -12.02
CA LEU A 285 -0.67 -1.07 -11.66
C LEU A 285 -0.77 -0.10 -12.85
N LEU A 286 0.14 -0.17 -13.83
CA LEU A 286 0.01 0.61 -15.07
C LEU A 286 -1.26 0.27 -15.86
N THR A 287 -1.80 -0.94 -15.68
CA THR A 287 -3.03 -1.39 -16.38
C THR A 287 -4.32 -0.97 -15.69
N LYS A 288 -4.26 -0.46 -14.45
CA LYS A 288 -5.44 -0.08 -13.68
C LYS A 288 -6.13 1.13 -14.29
N ASP A 289 -7.46 1.17 -14.17
CA ASP A 289 -8.27 2.30 -14.64
C ASP A 289 -8.03 3.57 -13.81
N ASN A 290 -7.66 3.41 -12.54
CA ASN A 290 -7.32 4.49 -11.62
C ASN A 290 -6.02 5.22 -12.02
N VAL A 291 -6.15 6.51 -12.30
CA VAL A 291 -5.04 7.38 -12.73
C VAL A 291 -3.95 7.49 -11.65
N LYS A 292 -4.32 7.50 -10.36
CA LYS A 292 -3.35 7.59 -9.26
C LYS A 292 -2.45 6.36 -9.21
N LEU A 293 -3.01 5.17 -9.43
CA LEU A 293 -2.23 3.92 -9.49
C LEU A 293 -1.27 3.91 -10.66
N ARG A 294 -1.71 4.36 -11.85
CA ARG A 294 -0.82 4.46 -13.02
C ARG A 294 0.31 5.46 -12.81
N PHE A 295 0.01 6.59 -12.20
CA PHE A 295 1.03 7.59 -11.83
C PHE A 295 2.04 6.98 -10.85
N GLU A 296 1.57 6.35 -9.78
CA GLU A 296 2.44 5.73 -8.78
C GLU A 296 3.31 4.61 -9.36
N ALA A 297 2.75 3.79 -10.25
CA ALA A 297 3.48 2.77 -10.97
C ALA A 297 4.58 3.36 -11.86
N THR A 298 4.29 4.46 -12.55
CA THR A 298 5.27 5.16 -13.39
C THR A 298 6.44 5.69 -12.57
N GLU A 299 6.16 6.26 -11.39
CA GLU A 299 7.19 6.72 -10.45
C GLU A 299 8.04 5.55 -9.94
N LEU A 300 7.41 4.45 -9.53
CA LEU A 300 8.10 3.24 -9.07
C LEU A 300 8.98 2.62 -10.16
N ILE A 301 8.51 2.58 -11.40
CA ILE A 301 9.27 2.12 -12.56
C ILE A 301 10.48 3.01 -12.82
N SER A 302 10.29 4.34 -12.79
CA SER A 302 11.36 5.32 -12.96
C SER A 302 12.44 5.14 -11.88
N ILE A 303 12.03 4.93 -10.63
CA ILE A 303 12.95 4.68 -9.51
C ILE A 303 13.68 3.34 -9.68
N ALA A 304 12.97 2.24 -10.00
CA ALA A 304 13.61 0.94 -10.21
C ALA A 304 14.60 0.96 -11.36
N ALA A 305 14.29 1.70 -12.43
CA ALA A 305 15.18 1.86 -13.56
C ALA A 305 16.48 2.58 -13.22
N LYS A 306 16.57 3.35 -12.11
CA LYS A 306 17.84 3.94 -11.64
C LYS A 306 18.92 2.91 -11.41
N ASN A 307 18.54 1.71 -10.97
CA ASN A 307 19.45 0.59 -10.85
C ASN A 307 19.82 0.07 -12.25
N GLY A 308 21.11 0.07 -12.58
CA GLY A 308 21.60 -0.32 -13.90
C GLY A 308 21.28 -1.76 -14.30
N ALA A 309 21.14 -2.66 -13.32
CA ALA A 309 20.75 -4.06 -13.56
C ALA A 309 19.25 -4.20 -13.90
N LEU A 310 18.42 -3.24 -13.49
CA LEU A 310 16.97 -3.27 -13.73
C LEU A 310 16.52 -2.38 -14.89
N THR A 311 17.35 -1.44 -15.35
CA THR A 311 17.02 -0.56 -16.48
C THR A 311 16.55 -1.35 -17.71
N LEU A 312 17.31 -2.36 -18.15
CA LEU A 312 16.96 -3.14 -19.35
C LEU A 312 15.77 -4.10 -19.11
N PRO A 313 15.67 -4.84 -17.99
CA PRO A 313 14.47 -5.61 -17.67
C PRO A 313 13.18 -4.79 -17.67
N VAL A 314 13.22 -3.60 -17.07
CA VAL A 314 12.09 -2.65 -17.06
C VAL A 314 11.71 -2.25 -18.49
N LEU A 315 12.67 -1.80 -19.28
CA LEU A 315 12.44 -1.39 -20.67
C LEU A 315 11.89 -2.54 -21.50
N GLY A 316 12.45 -3.75 -21.36
CA GLY A 316 11.99 -4.94 -22.06
C GLY A 316 10.53 -5.26 -21.79
N ARG A 317 10.13 -5.29 -20.52
CA ARG A 317 8.73 -5.56 -20.15
C ARG A 317 7.76 -4.50 -20.64
N CYS A 318 8.13 -3.22 -20.58
CA CYS A 318 7.29 -2.15 -21.11
C CYS A 318 7.19 -2.20 -22.64
N LEU A 319 8.27 -2.56 -23.33
CA LEU A 319 8.27 -2.76 -24.79
C LEU A 319 7.39 -3.96 -25.17
N ASP A 320 7.49 -5.08 -24.46
CA ASP A 320 6.64 -6.26 -24.70
C ASP A 320 5.14 -5.90 -24.63
N VAL A 321 4.76 -5.01 -23.70
CA VAL A 321 3.38 -4.50 -23.59
C VAL A 321 3.03 -3.54 -24.72
N LEU A 322 3.94 -2.64 -25.09
CA LEU A 322 3.73 -1.67 -26.16
C LEU A 322 3.60 -2.36 -27.52
N ASP A 323 4.33 -3.44 -27.73
CA ASP A 323 4.36 -4.27 -28.95
C ASP A 323 3.23 -5.31 -29.00
N ASP A 324 2.40 -5.42 -27.95
CA ASP A 324 1.29 -6.38 -27.92
C ASP A 324 0.22 -5.99 -28.96
N ASP A 325 0.28 -6.63 -30.13
CA ASP A 325 -0.57 -6.41 -31.31
C ASP A 325 -1.84 -7.28 -31.29
N ARG A 326 -2.37 -7.64 -30.12
CA ARG A 326 -3.65 -8.38 -29.96
C ARG A 326 -4.89 -7.70 -30.57
N GLN A 327 -4.72 -6.70 -31.43
CA GLN A 327 -5.74 -6.05 -32.25
C GLN A 327 -6.22 -6.91 -33.45
N SER A 328 -5.96 -8.23 -33.49
CA SER A 328 -6.67 -9.14 -34.40
C SER A 328 -8.10 -9.34 -33.88
N ILE A 329 -8.96 -8.38 -34.16
CA ILE A 329 -10.30 -8.23 -33.57
C ILE A 329 -11.35 -8.86 -34.48
N HIS A 330 -12.21 -9.66 -33.86
CA HIS A 330 -13.50 -10.11 -34.39
C HIS A 330 -14.53 -8.98 -34.22
N ASP A 331 -15.61 -8.94 -35.00
CA ASP A 331 -16.51 -7.78 -35.09
C ASP A 331 -17.56 -7.68 -33.94
N ASP A 332 -17.17 -7.77 -32.66
CA ASP A 332 -18.12 -7.70 -31.53
C ASP A 332 -17.95 -6.42 -30.67
N GLU A 333 -19.03 -5.85 -30.13
CA GLU A 333 -19.01 -4.59 -29.33
C GLU A 333 -18.13 -4.68 -28.05
N ASP A 334 -17.96 -5.88 -27.49
CA ASP A 334 -17.06 -6.14 -26.37
C ASP A 334 -15.59 -5.82 -26.71
N ASP A 335 -15.24 -5.81 -28.00
CA ASP A 335 -13.90 -5.50 -28.47
C ASP A 335 -13.53 -4.03 -28.32
N ILE A 336 -14.48 -3.09 -28.34
CA ILE A 336 -14.17 -1.65 -28.19
C ILE A 336 -13.62 -1.36 -26.79
N VAL A 337 -14.25 -1.91 -25.75
CA VAL A 337 -13.79 -1.72 -24.36
C VAL A 337 -12.41 -2.36 -24.18
N LEU A 338 -12.19 -3.53 -24.79
CA LEU A 338 -10.90 -4.20 -24.78
C LEU A 338 -9.82 -3.40 -25.51
N ILE A 339 -10.09 -2.87 -26.71
CA ILE A 339 -9.20 -1.97 -27.47
C ILE A 339 -8.78 -0.80 -26.61
N VAL A 340 -9.76 -0.11 -25.99
CA VAL A 340 -9.48 1.09 -25.18
C VAL A 340 -8.60 0.74 -23.98
N ARG A 341 -8.82 -0.41 -23.33
CA ARG A 341 -7.97 -0.89 -22.23
C ARG A 341 -6.55 -1.23 -22.71
N VAL A 342 -6.41 -1.91 -23.85
CA VAL A 342 -5.10 -2.25 -24.44
C VAL A 342 -4.34 -0.99 -24.84
N GLN A 343 -4.98 -0.06 -25.55
CA GLN A 343 -4.37 1.21 -25.93
C GLN A 343 -3.93 2.01 -24.70
N ARG A 344 -4.76 2.10 -23.66
CA ARG A 344 -4.40 2.76 -22.41
C ARG A 344 -3.17 2.13 -21.75
N LYS A 345 -3.11 0.80 -21.72
CA LYS A 345 -1.96 0.05 -21.20
C LYS A 345 -0.70 0.33 -22.02
N GLN A 346 -0.79 0.30 -23.35
CA GLN A 346 0.30 0.64 -24.26
C GLN A 346 0.77 2.08 -24.04
N THR A 347 -0.14 3.04 -23.92
CA THR A 347 0.21 4.44 -23.65
C THR A 347 0.90 4.60 -22.29
N ALA A 348 0.42 3.93 -21.25
CA ALA A 348 1.05 3.97 -19.93
C ALA A 348 2.47 3.40 -19.94
N CYS A 349 2.67 2.25 -20.60
CA CYS A 349 4.00 1.65 -20.76
C CYS A 349 4.93 2.49 -21.65
N GLY A 350 4.41 3.09 -22.73
CA GLY A 350 5.17 4.01 -23.56
C GLY A 350 5.66 5.24 -22.79
N ARG A 351 4.79 5.85 -21.97
CA ARG A 351 5.19 6.93 -21.06
C ARG A 351 6.27 6.50 -20.07
N ALA A 352 6.13 5.29 -19.49
CA ALA A 352 7.13 4.74 -18.59
C ALA A 352 8.49 4.53 -19.30
N ILE A 353 8.49 4.06 -20.56
CA ILE A 353 9.70 3.93 -21.38
C ILE A 353 10.36 5.31 -21.55
N LEU A 354 9.60 6.34 -21.92
CA LEU A 354 10.14 7.69 -22.11
C LEU A 354 10.78 8.23 -20.83
N ASN A 355 10.13 8.07 -19.68
CA ASN A 355 10.69 8.48 -18.39
C ASN A 355 12.02 7.78 -18.08
N VAL A 356 12.14 6.50 -18.45
CA VAL A 356 13.38 5.72 -18.25
C VAL A 356 14.46 6.12 -19.24
N VAL A 357 14.12 6.42 -20.49
CA VAL A 357 15.08 6.79 -21.55
C VAL A 357 15.59 8.22 -21.37
N LEU A 358 14.71 9.16 -21.03
CA LEU A 358 15.02 10.60 -20.97
C LEU A 358 15.69 11.04 -19.68
N ARG A 359 15.73 10.19 -18.65
CA ARG A 359 16.45 10.51 -17.41
C ARG A 359 17.94 10.71 -17.67
N PRO A 360 18.67 11.40 -16.79
CA PRO A 360 20.13 11.46 -16.86
C PRO A 360 20.73 10.05 -16.75
N HIS A 361 21.69 9.74 -17.64
CA HIS A 361 22.39 8.46 -17.70
C HIS A 361 23.89 8.68 -17.81
N THR A 362 24.67 7.69 -17.37
CA THR A 362 26.09 7.60 -17.75
C THR A 362 26.22 7.17 -19.21
N GLU A 363 27.35 7.48 -19.84
CA GLU A 363 27.63 7.07 -21.22
C GLU A 363 27.50 5.56 -21.42
N ASP A 364 28.05 4.76 -20.50
CA ASP A 364 27.92 3.29 -20.50
C ASP A 364 26.46 2.83 -20.43
N SER A 365 25.62 3.54 -19.67
CA SER A 365 24.21 3.19 -19.53
C SER A 365 23.43 3.53 -20.81
N LEU A 366 23.71 4.68 -21.43
CA LEU A 366 23.15 5.04 -22.73
C LEU A 366 23.60 4.05 -23.81
N HIS A 367 24.87 3.65 -23.84
CA HIS A 367 25.37 2.65 -24.77
C HIS A 367 24.58 1.33 -24.67
N ARG A 368 24.35 0.84 -23.44
CA ARG A 368 23.53 -0.36 -23.20
C ARG A 368 22.08 -0.18 -23.65
N ILE A 369 21.48 0.98 -23.39
CA ILE A 369 20.11 1.29 -23.83
C ILE A 369 20.02 1.31 -25.35
N PHE A 370 20.94 1.99 -26.04
CA PHE A 370 20.99 2.06 -27.50
C PHE A 370 21.15 0.67 -28.13
N ALA A 371 22.12 -0.11 -27.66
CA ALA A 371 22.32 -1.48 -28.13
C ALA A 371 21.09 -2.37 -27.89
N PHE A 372 20.41 -2.20 -26.74
CA PHE A 372 19.19 -2.93 -26.42
C PHE A 372 18.04 -2.57 -27.38
N PHE A 373 17.79 -1.28 -27.62
CA PHE A 373 16.77 -0.81 -28.56
C PHE A 373 17.05 -1.25 -29.99
N ASP A 374 18.31 -1.20 -30.44
CA ASP A 374 18.68 -1.67 -31.78
C ASP A 374 18.50 -3.17 -31.94
N ARG A 375 18.78 -3.97 -30.90
CA ARG A 375 18.56 -5.42 -30.92
C ARG A 375 17.07 -5.77 -30.93
N ARG A 376 16.25 -5.03 -30.20
CA ARG A 376 14.80 -5.26 -30.06
C ARG A 376 13.95 -4.56 -31.11
N SER A 377 14.56 -3.79 -32.02
CA SER A 377 13.85 -2.87 -32.92
C SER A 377 12.94 -1.88 -32.16
N GLY A 378 13.29 -1.51 -30.93
CA GLY A 378 12.46 -0.69 -30.04
C GLY A 378 12.16 0.71 -30.59
N HIS A 379 12.87 1.16 -31.63
CA HIS A 379 12.53 2.37 -32.37
C HIS A 379 11.15 2.26 -33.03
N LEU A 380 10.76 1.09 -33.52
CA LEU A 380 9.41 0.86 -34.06
C LEU A 380 8.35 1.00 -32.97
N SER A 381 8.63 0.50 -31.77
CA SER A 381 7.75 0.67 -30.60
C SER A 381 7.61 2.15 -30.22
N LEU A 382 8.68 2.95 -30.28
CA LEU A 382 8.59 4.40 -30.09
C LEU A 382 7.73 5.08 -31.15
N MET A 383 7.84 4.69 -32.42
CA MET A 383 6.98 5.20 -33.49
C MET A 383 5.51 4.80 -33.27
N LYS A 384 5.26 3.56 -32.82
CA LYS A 384 3.92 3.10 -32.42
C LYS A 384 3.37 3.94 -31.28
N TYR A 385 4.18 4.23 -30.26
CA TYR A 385 3.78 5.11 -29.17
C TYR A 385 3.47 6.53 -29.66
N LEU A 386 4.27 7.08 -30.58
CA LEU A 386 4.04 8.38 -31.20
C LEU A 386 2.66 8.43 -31.91
N LEU A 387 2.28 7.37 -32.61
CA LEU A 387 0.95 7.24 -33.21
C LEU A 387 -0.17 7.15 -32.16
N LEU A 388 0.07 6.48 -31.03
CA LEU A 388 -0.92 6.35 -29.96
C LEU A 388 -1.17 7.67 -29.20
N THR A 389 -0.22 8.60 -29.18
CA THR A 389 -0.32 9.88 -28.42
C THR A 389 -0.89 11.04 -29.23
N GLU A 390 -1.03 10.86 -30.54
CA GLU A 390 -1.33 11.81 -31.62
C GLU A 390 -2.38 12.92 -31.39
N THR A 391 -3.26 12.81 -30.39
CA THR A 391 -4.38 13.77 -30.24
C THR A 391 -4.66 14.26 -28.82
N LYS A 392 -3.95 13.79 -27.78
CA LYS A 392 -4.44 13.97 -26.39
C LYS A 392 -3.44 14.56 -25.41
N ASP A 393 -2.13 14.53 -25.70
CA ASP A 393 -1.10 14.97 -24.76
C ASP A 393 0.15 15.49 -25.48
N VAL A 394 0.22 16.82 -25.64
CA VAL A 394 1.37 17.52 -26.25
C VAL A 394 2.68 17.23 -25.49
N GLY A 395 2.62 17.06 -24.16
CA GLY A 395 3.79 16.72 -23.36
C GLY A 395 4.35 15.35 -23.71
N SER A 396 3.49 14.34 -23.82
CA SER A 396 3.89 12.99 -24.23
C SER A 396 4.43 12.94 -25.67
N LEU A 397 3.89 13.76 -26.58
CA LEU A 397 4.38 13.90 -27.94
C LEU A 397 5.82 14.47 -27.95
N LEU A 398 6.02 15.57 -27.21
CA LEU A 398 7.32 16.24 -27.11
C LEU A 398 8.39 15.34 -26.46
N ASP A 399 8.03 14.63 -25.39
CA ASP A 399 8.94 13.69 -24.74
C ASP A 399 9.29 12.52 -25.67
N CYS A 400 8.34 12.03 -26.45
CA CYS A 400 8.62 11.02 -27.48
C CYS A 400 9.59 11.57 -28.53
N GLY A 401 9.36 12.79 -29.03
CA GLY A 401 10.26 13.48 -29.96
C GLY A 401 11.67 13.61 -29.39
N ARG A 402 11.81 14.04 -28.13
CA ARG A 402 13.10 14.14 -27.43
C ARG A 402 13.80 12.80 -27.32
N ALA A 403 13.07 11.73 -27.04
CA ALA A 403 13.65 10.38 -26.97
C ALA A 403 14.17 9.97 -28.35
N VAL A 404 13.38 10.20 -29.41
CA VAL A 404 13.80 9.94 -30.79
C VAL A 404 15.05 10.76 -31.15
N GLN A 405 15.07 12.06 -30.83
CA GLN A 405 16.24 12.92 -31.03
C GLN A 405 17.47 12.40 -30.28
N LEU A 406 17.33 11.90 -29.05
CA LEU A 406 18.43 11.28 -28.30
C LEU A 406 19.02 10.09 -29.07
N PHE A 407 18.18 9.20 -29.61
CA PHE A 407 18.66 8.10 -30.45
C PHE A 407 19.25 8.55 -31.79
N CYS A 408 18.74 9.64 -32.39
CA CYS A 408 19.28 10.22 -33.61
C CYS A 408 20.67 10.85 -33.40
N ARG A 409 20.90 11.47 -32.24
CA ARG A 409 22.20 12.07 -31.87
C ARG A 409 23.24 11.01 -31.48
N GLY A 410 22.81 9.89 -30.91
CA GLY A 410 23.72 8.87 -30.37
C GLY A 410 24.62 9.41 -29.25
N LEU A 411 25.72 8.70 -28.97
CA LEU A 411 26.69 9.11 -27.93
C LEU A 411 27.62 10.26 -28.38
N GLN A 412 27.81 10.41 -29.69
CA GLN A 412 28.82 11.31 -30.26
C GLN A 412 28.37 12.77 -30.34
N GLY A 413 27.09 13.06 -30.10
CA GLY A 413 26.53 14.41 -30.15
C GLY A 413 26.52 15.02 -31.56
N ALA A 414 25.34 15.20 -32.14
CA ALA A 414 25.00 16.03 -33.32
C ALA A 414 25.89 16.02 -34.59
N VAL A 415 26.95 15.20 -34.71
CA VAL A 415 27.74 15.13 -35.95
C VAL A 415 27.03 14.21 -36.95
N CYS A 416 26.12 14.79 -37.74
CA CYS A 416 25.55 14.12 -38.91
C CYS A 416 26.61 13.98 -40.00
N ILE A 417 27.14 12.77 -40.18
CA ILE A 417 27.89 12.42 -41.38
C ILE A 417 26.91 11.71 -42.32
N PRO A 418 26.65 12.25 -43.53
CA PRO A 418 25.78 11.60 -44.51
C PRO A 418 26.16 10.12 -44.72
N GLY A 419 25.17 9.23 -44.60
CA GLY A 419 25.37 7.78 -44.72
C GLY A 419 25.91 7.06 -43.48
N ARG A 420 26.19 7.76 -42.37
CA ARG A 420 26.49 7.16 -41.06
C ARG A 420 25.44 7.55 -40.03
N TYR A 421 24.64 6.57 -39.65
CA TYR A 421 23.60 6.73 -38.64
C TYR A 421 24.05 6.06 -37.34
N PRO A 422 24.06 6.78 -36.19
CA PRO A 422 24.55 6.23 -34.92
C PRO A 422 23.72 5.05 -34.39
N THR A 423 22.45 4.93 -34.79
CA THR A 423 21.53 3.87 -34.34
C THR A 423 20.62 3.43 -35.48
N LYS A 424 19.94 2.29 -35.33
CA LYS A 424 18.88 1.90 -36.30
C LYS A 424 17.73 2.91 -36.31
N CYS A 425 17.41 3.47 -35.13
CA CYS A 425 16.42 4.54 -34.99
C CYS A 425 16.78 5.75 -35.86
N SER A 426 18.02 6.21 -35.78
CA SER A 426 18.54 7.33 -36.57
C SER A 426 18.33 7.13 -38.08
N LYS A 427 18.72 5.95 -38.60
CA LYS A 427 18.50 5.61 -40.01
C LYS A 427 17.01 5.59 -40.36
N TYR A 428 16.20 4.95 -39.51
CA TYR A 428 14.76 4.84 -39.72
C TYR A 428 14.10 6.23 -39.81
N VAL A 429 14.46 7.15 -38.92
CA VAL A 429 13.93 8.53 -38.91
C VAL A 429 14.38 9.28 -40.15
N TYR A 430 15.65 9.16 -40.56
CA TYR A 430 16.13 9.77 -41.81
C TYR A 430 15.30 9.32 -43.02
N ASP A 431 15.07 8.02 -43.15
CA ASP A 431 14.27 7.44 -44.22
C ASP A 431 12.79 7.91 -44.18
N LEU A 432 12.32 8.32 -43.00
CA LEU A 432 10.94 8.71 -42.75
C LEU A 432 10.63 10.17 -43.07
N VAL A 433 11.51 11.09 -42.66
CA VAL A 433 11.28 12.54 -42.75
C VAL A 433 12.15 13.23 -43.79
N GLY A 434 13.13 12.52 -44.37
CA GLY A 434 14.08 13.09 -45.32
C GLY A 434 15.19 13.91 -44.66
N ALA A 435 16.16 14.34 -45.48
CA ALA A 435 17.40 14.93 -45.00
C ALA A 435 17.21 16.25 -44.22
N GLU A 436 16.38 17.15 -44.73
CA GLU A 436 16.20 18.49 -44.15
C GLU A 436 15.57 18.43 -42.74
N THR A 437 14.44 17.73 -42.60
CA THR A 437 13.80 17.56 -41.29
C THR A 437 14.67 16.73 -40.35
N TYR A 438 15.38 15.73 -40.85
CA TYR A 438 16.30 14.94 -40.02
C TYR A 438 17.43 15.81 -39.45
N GLU A 439 18.00 16.71 -40.25
CA GLU A 439 19.03 17.66 -39.79
C GLU A 439 18.49 18.56 -38.68
N LYS A 440 17.28 19.11 -38.83
CA LYS A 440 16.60 19.88 -37.77
C LYS A 440 16.39 19.04 -36.50
N ILE A 441 15.92 17.80 -36.63
CA ILE A 441 15.76 16.88 -35.49
C ILE A 441 17.08 16.63 -34.78
N VAL A 442 18.22 16.57 -35.47
CA VAL A 442 19.52 16.31 -34.84
C VAL A 442 20.13 17.58 -34.26
N CYS A 443 20.03 18.71 -34.94
CA CYS A 443 20.76 19.93 -34.59
C CYS A 443 19.96 20.85 -33.64
N ASP A 444 18.64 20.93 -33.81
CA ASP A 444 17.83 21.93 -33.11
C ASP A 444 17.28 21.42 -31.78
N ALA A 445 16.66 22.30 -31.00
CA ALA A 445 15.82 21.89 -29.88
C ALA A 445 14.56 21.21 -30.43
N MET A 446 14.15 20.10 -29.83
CA MET A 446 12.90 19.45 -30.23
C MET A 446 11.71 20.39 -29.91
N THR A 447 10.94 20.75 -30.94
CA THR A 447 9.74 21.59 -30.87
C THR A 447 8.48 20.79 -31.23
N ASP A 448 7.31 21.36 -30.95
CA ASP A 448 6.02 20.75 -31.30
C ASP A 448 5.88 20.56 -32.82
N ASP A 449 6.33 21.54 -33.62
CA ASP A 449 6.31 21.47 -35.09
C ASP A 449 7.15 20.31 -35.63
N LEU A 450 8.36 20.11 -35.08
CA LEU A 450 9.23 18.99 -35.46
C LEU A 450 8.63 17.64 -35.06
N CYS A 451 7.97 17.57 -33.91
CA CYS A 451 7.25 16.36 -33.50
C CYS A 451 6.09 16.05 -34.45
N HIS A 452 5.36 17.06 -34.90
CA HIS A 452 4.28 16.90 -35.88
C HIS A 452 4.80 16.53 -37.28
N GLU A 453 5.97 17.03 -37.71
CA GLU A 453 6.64 16.55 -38.92
C GLU A 453 7.02 15.07 -38.83
N LEU A 454 7.62 14.67 -37.71
CA LEU A 454 7.96 13.27 -37.45
C LEU A 454 6.71 12.39 -37.50
N LEU A 455 5.64 12.79 -36.81
CA LEU A 455 4.38 12.07 -36.76
C LEU A 455 3.73 11.92 -38.14
N ARG A 456 3.74 12.99 -38.95
CA ARG A 456 3.27 12.94 -40.35
C ARG A 456 4.06 11.92 -41.17
N GLY A 457 5.38 11.87 -41.00
CA GLY A 457 6.23 10.86 -41.62
C GLY A 457 5.82 9.44 -41.20
N VAL A 458 5.60 9.20 -39.89
CA VAL A 458 5.18 7.89 -39.37
C VAL A 458 3.85 7.45 -39.99
N LYS A 459 2.86 8.35 -40.05
CA LYS A 459 1.56 8.07 -40.67
C LYS A 459 1.69 7.63 -42.12
N ALA A 460 2.38 8.43 -42.93
CA ALA A 460 2.53 8.17 -44.36
C ALA A 460 3.14 6.79 -44.61
N ARG A 461 4.12 6.39 -43.80
CA ARG A 461 4.74 5.06 -43.88
C ARG A 461 3.82 3.94 -43.40
N ASN A 462 3.02 4.17 -42.36
CA ASN A 462 2.05 3.19 -41.89
C ASN A 462 0.99 2.91 -42.96
N GLU A 463 0.44 3.96 -43.59
CA GLU A 463 -0.53 3.85 -44.69
C GLU A 463 0.02 3.08 -45.88
N GLN A 464 1.28 3.33 -46.27
CA GLN A 464 1.96 2.56 -47.34
C GLN A 464 2.10 1.07 -47.00
N THR A 465 2.30 0.75 -45.73
CA THR A 465 2.47 -0.65 -45.27
C THR A 465 1.11 -1.37 -45.25
N THR A 466 0.04 -0.69 -44.87
CA THR A 466 -1.32 -1.25 -44.89
C THR A 466 -1.81 -1.50 -46.32
N LEU A 467 -1.48 -0.62 -47.27
CA LEU A 467 -1.83 -0.76 -48.69
C LEU A 467 -1.06 -1.88 -49.42
N ALA A 468 0.07 -2.35 -48.87
CA ALA A 468 0.88 -3.43 -49.44
C ALA A 468 0.40 -4.84 -49.06
N LEU A 469 -0.60 -4.97 -48.18
CA LEU A 469 -1.21 -6.25 -47.84
C LEU A 469 -2.18 -6.68 -48.96
N PRO A 470 -2.08 -7.92 -49.50
CA PRO A 470 -2.98 -8.39 -50.54
C PRO A 470 -4.43 -8.41 -50.01
N PRO A 471 -5.44 -8.12 -50.86
CA PRO A 471 -6.83 -8.16 -50.44
C PRO A 471 -7.19 -9.56 -49.92
N PRO A 472 -8.07 -9.66 -48.89
CA PRO A 472 -8.54 -10.94 -48.40
C PRO A 472 -9.11 -11.75 -49.56
N ARG A 473 -8.67 -13.00 -49.70
CA ARG A 473 -9.19 -13.89 -50.74
C ARG A 473 -10.72 -13.94 -50.59
N PRO A 474 -11.48 -13.74 -51.68
CA PRO A 474 -12.92 -13.88 -51.60
C PRO A 474 -13.24 -15.28 -51.08
N SER A 475 -14.08 -15.35 -50.06
CA SER A 475 -14.63 -16.60 -49.55
C SER A 475 -15.26 -17.33 -50.72
N SER A 476 -14.71 -18.51 -51.04
CA SER A 476 -15.34 -19.45 -51.96
C SER A 476 -16.68 -19.84 -51.37
N GLN A 477 -17.77 -19.32 -51.97
CA GLN A 477 -19.13 -19.83 -51.78
C GLN A 477 -19.23 -21.26 -52.29
#